data_AF-A0A9E2Z4G7-F1
#
_entry.id   AF-A0A9E2Z4G7-F1
#
_cell.length_a   1.000
_cell.length_b   1.000
_cell.length_c   1.000
_cell.angle_alpha   90.00
_cell.angle_beta   90.00
_cell.angle_gamma   90.00
#
_symmetry.space_group_name_H-M   'P 1'
#
loop_
_entity.id
_entity.type
_entity.pdbx_description
1 polymer ?
#
loop_
_entity_poly.entity_id
_entity_poly.type
_entity_poly.pdbx_seq_one_letter_code
_entity_poly.pdbx_strand_id
1 'polypeptide(L)' 'MELFTNQILAGISTGAIYACMALAVVMIYQAIDHLNFAQGEMAMFSTFISWQLMQWGVPYWVAFVLTL' A
#
# COMPACT_ATOMS: atom_id res chain seq x y z
N MET A 1 -19.50 -11.26 20.95
CA MET A 1 -18.09 -11.72 20.95
C MET A 1 -17.49 -11.75 19.54
N GLU A 2 -18.27 -12.12 18.52
CA GLU A 2 -17.88 -12.06 17.10
C GLU A 2 -17.31 -10.68 16.67
N LEU A 3 -18.06 -9.59 16.91
CA LEU A 3 -17.65 -8.24 16.50
C LEU A 3 -16.31 -7.81 17.13
N PHE A 4 -16.12 -8.11 18.42
CA PHE A 4 -14.87 -7.81 19.13
C PHE A 4 -13.68 -8.55 18.52
N THR A 5 -13.87 -9.84 18.21
CA THR A 5 -12.84 -10.68 17.59
C THR A 5 -12.49 -10.18 16.19
N ASN A 6 -13.51 -9.84 15.38
CA ASN A 6 -13.30 -9.27 14.05
C ASN A 6 -12.54 -7.95 14.10
N GLN A 7 -12.82 -7.08 15.08
CA GLN A 7 -12.13 -5.79 15.19
C GLN A 7 -10.65 -5.96 15.59
N ILE A 8 -10.35 -6.91 16.47
CA ILE A 8 -8.95 -7.25 16.81
C ILE A 8 -8.22 -7.78 15.58
N LEU A 9 -8.82 -8.73 14.85
CA LEU A 9 -8.22 -9.29 13.64
C LEU A 9 -8.01 -8.24 12.55
N ALA A 10 -8.99 -7.35 12.35
CA ALA A 10 -8.87 -6.24 11.41
C ALA A 10 -7.76 -5.26 11.83
N GLY A 11 -7.64 -4.98 13.13
CA GLY A 11 -6.57 -4.14 13.69
C GLY A 11 -5.18 -4.76 13.49
N ILE A 12 -5.03 -6.05 13.75
CA ILE A 12 -3.78 -6.79 13.52
C ILE A 12 -3.44 -6.82 12.03
N SER A 13 -4.41 -7.10 11.16
CA SER A 13 -4.21 -7.11 9.70
C SER A 13 -3.72 -5.75 9.19
N THR A 14 -4.40 -4.68 9.61
CA THR A 14 -4.04 -3.31 9.24
C THR A 14 -2.66 -2.93 9.79
N GLY A 15 -2.38 -3.27 11.05
CA GLY A 15 -1.08 -3.04 11.68
C GLY A 15 0.05 -3.79 10.98
N ALA A 16 -0.18 -5.03 10.54
CA ALA A 16 0.79 -5.82 9.79
C ALA A 16 1.13 -5.19 8.43
N ILE A 17 0.14 -4.64 7.72
CA ILE A 17 0.37 -3.91 6.46
C ILE A 17 1.27 -2.70 6.70
N TYR A 18 0.98 -1.88 7.71
CA TYR A 18 1.81 -0.72 8.05
C TYR A 18 3.21 -1.11 8.53
N ALA A 19 3.35 -2.19 9.30
CA ALA A 19 4.64 -2.72 9.71
C ALA A 19 5.49 -3.16 8.50
N CYS A 20 4.89 -3.86 7.54
CA CYS A 20 5.56 -4.24 6.30
C CYS A 20 5.98 -3.03 5.46
N MET A 21 5.14 -1.98 5.37
CA MET A 21 5.53 -0.73 4.69
C MET A 21 6.72 -0.06 5.38
N ALA A 22 6.71 0.04 6.71
CA ALA A 22 7.83 0.60 7.47
C ALA A 22 9.12 -0.21 7.26
N LEU A 23 9.03 -1.55 7.27
CA LEU A 23 10.15 -2.43 6.99
C LEU A 23 10.74 -2.19 5.59
N ALA A 24 9.91 -2.00 4.57
CA ALA A 24 10.40 -1.70 3.22
C ALA A 24 11.22 -0.39 3.17
N VAL A 25 10.75 0.68 3.83
CA VAL A 25 11.47 1.96 3.91
C VAL A 25 12.81 1.78 4.64
N VAL A 26 12.81 1.06 5.77
CA VAL A 26 14.03 0.81 6.56
C VAL A 26 15.03 -0.05 5.78
N MET A 27 14.57 -1.07 5.05
CA MET A 27 15.45 -1.91 4.23
C MET A 27 16.15 -1.11 3.13
N ILE A 28 15.44 -0.18 2.47
CA ILE A 28 16.06 0.70 1.46
C ILE A 28 17.08 1.60 2.13
N TYR A 29 16.71 2.29 3.22
CA TYR A 29 17.64 3.14 3.96
C TYR A 29 18.91 2.38 4.36
N GLN A 30 18.77 1.16 4.88
CA GLN A 30 19.89 0.33 5.30
C GLN A 30 20.79 -0.12 4.13
N ALA A 31 20.25 -0.19 2.91
CA ALA A 31 20.98 -0.62 1.72
C ALA A 31 21.73 0.53 1.02
N ILE A 32 21.18 1.75 1.05
CA ILE A 32 21.74 2.90 0.29
C ILE A 32 22.13 4.11 1.17
N ASP A 33 21.96 4.02 2.49
CA ASP A 33 22.19 5.10 3.49
C ASP A 33 21.49 6.43 3.15
N HIS A 34 20.44 6.36 2.32
CA HIS A 34 19.63 7.50 1.92
C HIS A 34 18.14 7.19 2.06
N LEU A 35 17.41 8.11 2.68
CA LEU A 35 15.97 7.98 2.86
C LEU A 35 15.24 8.39 1.58
N ASN A 36 14.49 7.46 1.00
CA ASN A 36 13.71 7.71 -0.20
C ASN A 36 12.32 8.29 0.17
N PHE A 37 12.19 9.62 0.15
CA PHE A 37 10.91 10.31 0.37
C PHE A 37 9.93 10.15 -0.81
N ALA A 38 10.43 9.87 -2.02
CA ALA A 38 9.58 9.67 -3.19
C ALA A 38 8.76 8.37 -3.09
N GLN A 39 9.13 7.42 -2.22
CA GLN A 39 8.43 6.15 -2.08
C GLN A 39 6.95 6.32 -1.67
N GLY A 40 6.65 7.31 -0.81
CA GLY A 40 5.28 7.63 -0.43
C GLY A 40 4.50 8.33 -1.54
N GLU A 41 5.13 9.30 -2.19
CA GLU A 41 4.53 10.08 -3.28
C GLU A 41 4.21 9.20 -4.50
N MET A 42 5.13 8.32 -4.88
CA MET A 42 4.94 7.37 -5.98
C MET A 42 3.81 6.38 -5.69
N ALA A 43 3.68 5.89 -4.45
CA ALA A 43 2.57 5.01 -4.06
C ALA A 43 1.21 5.71 -4.13
N MET A 44 1.13 6.99 -3.72
CA MET A 44 -0.10 7.77 -3.88
C MET A 44 -0.42 8.01 -5.35
N PHE A 45 0.58 8.34 -6.16
CA PHE A 45 0.43 8.60 -7.59
C PHE A 45 -0.09 7.38 -8.36
N SER A 46 0.53 6.22 -8.17
CA SER A 46 0.07 4.97 -8.81
C SER A 46 -1.33 4.58 -8.37
N THR A 47 -1.64 4.70 -7.08
CA THR A 47 -2.98 4.43 -6.54
C THR A 47 -4.03 5.37 -7.13
N PHE A 48 -3.71 6.65 -7.30
CA PHE A 48 -4.62 7.62 -7.90
C PHE A 48 -4.90 7.30 -9.37
N ILE A 49 -3.88 6.96 -10.16
CA ILE A 49 -4.06 6.53 -11.55
C ILE A 49 -4.92 5.26 -11.60
N SER A 50 -4.64 4.29 -10.72
CA SER A 50 -5.38 3.02 -10.67
C SER A 50 -6.86 3.26 -10.38
N TRP A 51 -7.14 4.12 -9.39
CA TRP A 51 -8.48 4.56 -9.06
C TRP A 51 -9.17 5.24 -10.25
N GLN A 52 -8.49 6.17 -10.92
CA GLN A 52 -9.04 6.88 -12.09
C GLN A 52 -9.38 5.93 -13.24
N LEU A 53 -8.51 4.96 -13.52
CA LEU A 53 -8.75 3.93 -14.55
C LEU A 53 -10.00 3.11 -14.21
N MET A 54 -10.17 2.72 -12.95
CA MET A 54 -11.38 2.02 -12.51
C MET A 54 -12.64 2.89 -12.65
N GLN A 55 -12.56 4.21 -12.41
CA GLN A 55 -13.69 5.14 -12.65
C GLN A 55 -14.08 5.22 -14.13
N TRP A 56 -13.12 5.05 -15.05
CA TRP A 56 -13.37 4.94 -16.48
C TRP A 56 -13.85 3.55 -16.93
N GLY A 57 -14.08 2.63 -15.99
CA GLY A 57 -14.61 1.28 -16.27
C GLY A 57 -13.54 0.24 -16.60
N VAL A 58 -12.25 0.55 -16.41
CA VAL A 58 -11.18 -0.44 -16.58
C VAL A 58 -11.29 -1.49 -15.47
N PRO A 59 -11.28 -2.80 -15.78
CA PRO A 59 -11.33 -3.86 -14.77
C PRO A 59 -10.13 -3.78 -13.81
N TYR A 60 -10.36 -4.10 -12.53
CA TYR A 60 -9.34 -4.03 -11.47
C TYR A 60 -8.00 -4.67 -11.88
N TRP A 61 -8.02 -5.87 -12.43
CA TRP A 61 -6.79 -6.58 -12.80
C TRP A 61 -5.99 -5.88 -13.90
N VAL A 62 -6.67 -5.22 -14.83
CA VAL A 62 -6.01 -4.45 -15.90
C VAL A 62 -5.44 -3.16 -15.32
N ALA A 63 -6.22 -2.45 -14.50
CA ALA A 63 -5.77 -1.23 -13.82
C ALA A 63 -4.56 -1.51 -12.92
N PHE A 64 -4.58 -2.61 -12.17
CA PHE A 64 -3.50 -3.03 -11.29
C PHE A 64 -2.19 -3.20 -12.06
N VAL A 65 -2.19 -3.99 -13.14
CA VAL A 65 -0.97 -4.25 -13.95
C VAL A 65 -0.45 -2.97 -14.63
N LEU A 66 -1.33 -2.04 -15.02
CA LEU A 66 -0.94 -0.78 -15.64
C LEU A 66 -0.31 0.22 -14.65
N THR A 67 -0.54 0.05 -13.34
CA THR A 67 -0.12 1.00 -12.31
C THR A 67 0.87 0.43 -11.30
N LEU A 68 1.30 -0.81 -11.49
CA LEU A 68 2.32 -1.46 -10.67
C LEU A 68 3.72 -0.96 -11.04
#